data_AF-A0A357LD42-F1
#
_entry.id   AF-A0A357LD42-F1
#
_cell.length_a   1.000
_cell.length_b   1.000
_cell.length_c   1.000
_cell.angle_alpha   90.00
_cell.angle_beta   90.00
_cell.angle_gamma   90.00
#
_symmetry.space_group_name_H-M   'P 1'
#
loop_
_entity.id
_entity.type
_entity.pdbx_description
1 polymer ?
#
loop_
_entity_poly.entity_id
_entity_poly.type
_entity_poly.pdbx_seq_one_letter_code
_entity_poly.pdbx_strand_id
1 'polypeptide(L)'
;MPDMIEPNIHPVLVHFTFAMLTLSALSLFVVSLQPAGGWRDTLKHAGDWMLFFGAIAAIATVAAGFQAYYSVAHDAPSHAAMTTHRNWAIPTTVALLALALWRYSKRSVKPGLLFAALFLVAAGFLTVTAWWGGRLVYAYGLGVKSMPQAEGPGHDHEHGPGEEHGPGAEDAAGSDGHDHGADPAAASAGDGAEGHEHAPAPAASSTAVVTGDYPETPVAVADAFGAALKSGDAAMVERLVSPDVFIAESGGAERS
;
A
#
# COMPACT_ATOMS: atom_id res chain seq x y z
N MET A 1 -29.14 -15.15 20.43
CA MET A 1 -28.80 -13.83 19.85
C MET A 1 -27.32 -13.87 19.49
N PRO A 2 -26.93 -14.08 18.22
CA PRO A 2 -25.53 -14.09 17.83
C PRO A 2 -25.01 -12.71 17.40
N ASP A 3 -25.88 -11.83 16.89
CA ASP A 3 -25.45 -10.70 16.04
C ASP A 3 -25.44 -9.32 16.74
N MET A 4 -25.23 -9.28 18.06
CA MET A 4 -24.93 -8.01 18.73
C MET A 4 -23.43 -7.73 18.65
N ILE A 5 -23.07 -6.90 17.67
CA ILE A 5 -21.71 -6.45 17.27
C ILE A 5 -21.04 -7.42 16.28
N GLU A 6 -21.22 -7.09 15.00
CA GLU A 6 -20.68 -7.70 13.79
C GLU A 6 -19.17 -8.00 13.87
N PRO A 7 -18.69 -9.10 13.26
CA PRO A 7 -18.37 -10.39 13.89
C PRO A 7 -17.25 -10.40 14.97
N ASN A 8 -16.79 -9.23 15.44
CA ASN A 8 -15.59 -9.12 16.25
C ASN A 8 -15.59 -7.85 17.13
N ILE A 9 -15.49 -8.03 18.46
CA ILE A 9 -15.43 -6.92 19.43
C ILE A 9 -14.06 -6.21 19.47
N HIS A 10 -13.00 -6.81 18.90
CA HIS A 10 -11.63 -6.29 18.96
C HIS A 10 -11.49 -4.84 18.48
N PRO A 11 -12.01 -4.41 17.30
CA PRO A 11 -11.87 -3.03 16.85
C PRO A 11 -12.48 -2.01 17.82
N VAL A 12 -13.59 -2.35 18.50
CA VAL A 12 -14.19 -1.50 19.54
C VAL A 12 -13.21 -1.32 20.71
N LEU A 13 -12.63 -2.41 21.20
CA LEU A 13 -11.67 -2.39 22.32
C LEU A 13 -10.34 -1.68 21.97
N VAL A 14 -9.88 -1.78 20.72
CA VAL A 14 -8.70 -1.05 20.21
C VAL A 14 -8.85 0.46 20.42
N HIS A 15 -10.02 1.05 20.18
CA HIS A 15 -10.23 2.49 20.37
C HIS A 15 -10.01 2.92 21.83
N PHE A 16 -10.55 2.18 22.79
CA PHE A 16 -10.35 2.47 24.21
C PHE A 16 -8.89 2.32 24.63
N THR A 17 -8.23 1.24 24.20
CA THR A 17 -6.80 1.00 24.44
C THR A 17 -5.93 2.12 23.89
N PHE A 18 -6.14 2.48 22.61
CA PHE A 18 -5.35 3.50 21.91
C PHE A 18 -5.53 4.89 22.55
N ALA A 19 -6.79 5.32 22.75
CA ALA A 19 -7.07 6.63 23.31
C ALA A 19 -6.58 6.76 24.76
N MET A 20 -6.90 5.81 25.62
CA MET A 20 -6.56 5.88 27.05
C MET A 20 -5.04 5.84 27.28
N LEU A 21 -4.32 4.93 26.63
CA LEU A 21 -2.87 4.81 26.85
C LEU A 21 -2.09 5.97 26.23
N THR A 22 -2.51 6.46 25.05
CA THR A 22 -1.85 7.62 24.42
C THR A 22 -2.10 8.90 25.21
N LEU A 23 -3.34 9.18 25.62
CA LEU A 23 -3.66 10.35 26.44
C LEU A 23 -3.02 10.26 27.84
N SER A 24 -2.90 9.06 28.41
CA SER A 24 -2.15 8.83 29.65
C SER A 24 -0.66 9.15 29.47
N ALA A 25 -0.01 8.66 28.42
CA ALA A 25 1.40 8.91 28.15
C ALA A 25 1.69 10.41 27.98
N LEU A 26 0.88 11.12 27.19
CA LEU A 26 0.96 12.57 27.02
C LEU A 26 0.75 13.31 28.36
N SER A 27 -0.27 12.94 29.12
CA SER A 27 -0.58 13.56 30.42
C SER A 27 0.57 13.38 31.41
N LEU A 28 1.07 12.16 31.56
CA LEU A 28 2.17 11.85 32.49
C LEU A 28 3.50 12.46 32.03
N PHE A 29 3.71 12.67 30.73
CA PHE A 29 4.84 13.42 30.20
C PHE A 29 4.78 14.92 30.51
N VAL A 30 3.63 15.58 30.30
CA VAL A 30 3.41 16.98 30.73
C VAL A 30 3.55 17.11 32.26
N VAL A 31 3.10 16.10 33.01
CA VAL A 31 3.31 16.01 34.46
C VAL A 31 4.79 15.79 34.84
N SER A 32 5.62 15.17 33.99
CA SER A 32 7.05 15.01 34.24
C SER A 32 7.85 16.32 34.09
N LEU A 33 7.50 17.18 33.13
CA LEU A 33 8.32 18.35 32.77
C LEU A 33 8.20 19.55 33.72
N GLN A 34 6.98 19.94 34.10
CA GLN A 34 6.74 21.22 34.83
C GLN A 34 6.90 21.07 36.37
N PRO A 35 7.06 22.17 37.13
CA PRO A 35 6.99 22.20 38.61
C PRO A 35 5.58 21.91 39.14
N ALA A 36 5.43 21.65 40.45
CA ALA A 36 4.14 21.29 41.07
C ALA A 36 3.10 22.44 41.04
N GLY A 37 1.81 22.10 41.01
CA GLY A 37 0.70 23.08 41.00
C GLY A 37 -0.66 22.43 40.73
N GLY A 38 -1.75 23.04 41.20
CA GLY A 38 -3.05 22.37 41.36
C GLY A 38 -3.64 21.66 40.12
N TRP A 39 -3.61 22.28 38.95
CA TRP A 39 -4.10 21.65 37.70
C TRP A 39 -3.32 20.38 37.32
N ARG A 40 -2.07 20.27 37.78
CA ARG A 40 -1.16 19.17 37.45
C ARG A 40 -1.40 17.95 38.30
N ASP A 41 -1.84 18.13 39.54
CA ASP A 41 -2.26 17.02 40.40
C ASP A 41 -3.52 16.38 39.82
N THR A 42 -4.49 17.20 39.38
CA THR A 42 -5.65 16.73 38.59
C THR A 42 -5.22 15.99 37.32
N LEU A 43 -4.31 16.56 36.51
CA LEU A 43 -3.83 15.91 35.28
C LEU A 43 -3.05 14.61 35.56
N LYS A 44 -2.27 14.56 36.65
CA LYS A 44 -1.58 13.35 37.11
C LYS A 44 -2.59 12.26 37.48
N HIS A 45 -3.62 12.60 38.25
CA HIS A 45 -4.66 11.65 38.62
C HIS A 45 -5.45 11.17 37.40
N ALA A 46 -5.78 12.05 36.45
CA ALA A 46 -6.37 11.66 35.18
C ALA A 46 -5.45 10.73 34.38
N GLY A 47 -4.16 11.05 34.26
CA GLY A 47 -3.16 10.20 33.60
C GLY A 47 -3.02 8.82 34.25
N ASP A 48 -3.00 8.75 35.58
CA ASP A 48 -2.97 7.50 36.35
C ASP A 48 -4.24 6.66 36.11
N TRP A 49 -5.44 7.27 36.11
CA TRP A 49 -6.69 6.56 35.81
C TRP A 49 -6.80 6.09 34.37
N MET A 50 -6.40 6.91 33.40
CA MET A 50 -6.34 6.52 31.98
C MET A 50 -5.35 5.36 31.77
N LEU A 51 -4.24 5.32 32.51
CA LEU A 51 -3.31 4.18 32.47
C LEU A 51 -3.96 2.89 32.97
N PHE A 52 -4.70 2.95 34.07
CA PHE A 52 -5.38 1.79 34.65
C PHE A 52 -6.46 1.22 33.74
N PHE A 53 -7.40 2.05 33.29
CA PHE A 53 -8.45 1.60 32.38
C PHE A 53 -7.90 1.23 31.00
N GLY A 54 -6.87 1.94 30.51
CA GLY A 54 -6.15 1.59 29.28
C GLY A 54 -5.41 0.26 29.37
N ALA A 55 -4.82 -0.09 30.52
CA ALA A 55 -4.17 -1.38 30.74
C ALA A 55 -5.19 -2.54 30.76
N ILE A 56 -6.35 -2.34 31.41
CA ILE A 56 -7.46 -3.31 31.37
C ILE A 56 -7.99 -3.46 29.94
N ALA A 57 -8.21 -2.35 29.23
CA ALA A 57 -8.63 -2.36 27.84
C ALA A 57 -7.61 -3.07 26.94
N ALA A 58 -6.30 -2.90 27.16
CA ALA A 58 -5.26 -3.57 26.40
C ALA A 58 -5.30 -5.09 26.55
N ILE A 59 -5.52 -5.59 27.77
CA ILE A 59 -5.68 -7.03 28.05
C ILE A 59 -6.92 -7.57 27.31
N ALA A 60 -8.06 -6.87 27.42
CA ALA A 60 -9.28 -7.25 26.71
C ALA A 60 -9.11 -7.20 25.18
N THR A 61 -8.39 -6.20 24.67
CA THR A 61 -8.09 -6.02 23.24
C THR A 61 -7.24 -7.17 22.70
N VAL A 62 -6.20 -7.60 23.44
CA VAL A 62 -5.38 -8.75 23.05
C VAL A 62 -6.20 -10.05 23.09
N ALA A 63 -7.03 -10.25 24.11
CA ALA A 63 -7.91 -11.44 24.19
C ALA A 63 -8.89 -11.51 23.01
N ALA A 64 -9.58 -10.40 22.70
CA ALA A 64 -10.45 -10.32 21.52
C ALA A 64 -9.67 -10.43 20.20
N GLY A 65 -8.45 -9.91 20.14
CA GLY A 65 -7.57 -10.02 18.97
C GLY A 65 -7.14 -11.46 18.69
N PHE A 66 -6.90 -12.27 19.72
CA PHE A 66 -6.67 -13.70 19.55
C PHE A 66 -7.93 -14.45 19.09
N GLN A 67 -9.10 -14.14 19.66
CA GLN A 67 -10.37 -14.71 19.17
C GLN A 67 -10.56 -14.41 17.69
N ALA A 68 -10.37 -13.15 17.27
CA ALA A 68 -10.44 -12.74 15.87
C ALA A 68 -9.43 -13.48 14.98
N TYR A 69 -8.18 -13.60 15.42
CA TYR A 69 -7.10 -14.24 14.68
C TYR A 69 -7.40 -15.71 14.32
N TYR A 70 -8.16 -16.41 15.17
CA TYR A 70 -8.52 -17.81 14.97
C TYR A 70 -9.93 -18.05 14.39
N SER A 71 -10.75 -17.01 14.17
CA SER A 71 -12.15 -17.17 13.75
C SER A 71 -12.61 -16.34 12.55
N VAL A 72 -11.90 -15.24 12.21
CA VAL A 72 -12.20 -14.47 10.99
C VAL A 72 -11.76 -15.29 9.78
N ALA A 73 -12.60 -15.45 8.76
CA ALA A 73 -12.20 -16.08 7.49
C ALA A 73 -11.26 -15.14 6.71
N HIS A 74 -10.17 -15.68 6.18
CA HIS A 74 -9.13 -14.89 5.51
C HIS A 74 -8.23 -15.78 4.61
N ASP A 75 -7.55 -15.15 3.64
CA ASP A 75 -6.61 -15.80 2.73
C ASP A 75 -5.15 -15.79 3.25
N ALA A 76 -4.22 -16.38 2.51
CA ALA A 76 -2.82 -16.46 2.92
C ALA A 76 -2.11 -15.08 3.04
N PRO A 77 -2.26 -14.13 2.08
CA PRO A 77 -1.79 -12.75 2.24
C PRO A 77 -2.33 -12.07 3.50
N SER A 78 -3.63 -12.20 3.78
CA SER A 78 -4.27 -11.65 4.97
C SER A 78 -3.75 -12.30 6.25
N HIS A 79 -3.51 -13.62 6.25
CA HIS A 79 -2.91 -14.33 7.39
C HIS A 79 -1.52 -13.77 7.74
N ALA A 80 -0.69 -13.51 6.73
CA ALA A 80 0.63 -12.91 6.91
C ALA A 80 0.55 -11.48 7.47
N ALA A 81 -0.41 -10.68 6.99
CA ALA A 81 -0.66 -9.34 7.52
C ALA A 81 -1.16 -9.37 8.97
N MET A 82 -2.13 -10.24 9.30
CA MET A 82 -2.63 -10.47 10.66
C MET A 82 -1.53 -10.90 11.61
N THR A 83 -0.64 -11.79 11.15
CA THR A 83 0.53 -12.26 11.89
C THR A 83 1.51 -11.12 12.15
N THR A 84 1.73 -10.24 11.17
CA THR A 84 2.58 -9.05 11.32
C THR A 84 1.99 -8.08 12.36
N HIS A 85 0.69 -7.78 12.28
CA HIS A 85 0.00 -6.96 13.28
C HIS A 85 0.12 -7.54 14.70
N ARG A 86 -0.14 -8.85 14.87
CA ARG A 86 0.00 -9.54 16.17
C ARG A 86 1.43 -9.45 16.71
N ASN A 87 2.43 -9.64 15.86
CA ASN A 87 3.84 -9.60 16.25
C ASN A 87 4.30 -8.19 16.71
N TRP A 88 3.62 -7.12 16.28
CA TRP A 88 3.76 -5.78 16.87
C TRP A 88 2.93 -5.61 18.16
N ALA A 89 1.69 -6.10 18.16
CA ALA A 89 0.75 -5.91 19.27
C ALA A 89 1.23 -6.54 20.58
N ILE A 90 1.69 -7.81 20.57
CA ILE A 90 2.07 -8.53 21.79
C ILE A 90 3.24 -7.85 22.55
N PRO A 91 4.43 -7.60 21.96
CA PRO A 91 5.52 -6.94 22.68
C PRO A 91 5.17 -5.51 23.09
N THR A 92 4.39 -4.78 22.27
CA THR A 92 3.89 -3.45 22.61
C THR A 92 3.00 -3.47 23.85
N THR A 93 2.03 -4.39 23.92
CA THR A 93 1.17 -4.56 25.10
C THR A 93 1.98 -4.99 26.33
N VAL A 94 2.93 -5.92 26.20
CA VAL A 94 3.80 -6.32 27.33
C VAL A 94 4.59 -5.13 27.88
N ALA A 95 5.18 -4.30 27.00
CA ALA A 95 5.89 -3.09 27.41
C ALA A 95 4.97 -2.08 28.12
N LEU A 96 3.77 -1.85 27.59
CA LEU A 96 2.76 -0.96 28.18
C LEU A 96 2.29 -1.47 29.56
N LEU A 97 2.07 -2.78 29.73
CA LEU A 97 1.69 -3.37 31.02
C LEU A 97 2.84 -3.33 32.04
N ALA A 98 4.09 -3.54 31.61
CA ALA A 98 5.26 -3.38 32.47
C ALA A 98 5.44 -1.93 32.94
N LEU A 99 5.22 -0.95 32.06
CA LEU A 99 5.18 0.48 32.39
C LEU A 99 4.00 0.81 33.32
N ALA A 100 2.83 0.23 33.10
CA ALA A 100 1.67 0.39 33.99
C ALA A 100 1.97 -0.10 35.40
N LEU A 101 2.58 -1.28 35.54
CA LEU A 101 3.00 -1.84 36.83
C LEU A 101 4.07 -0.96 37.50
N TRP A 102 5.09 -0.51 36.77
CA TRP A 102 6.11 0.40 37.29
C TRP A 102 5.49 1.71 37.78
N ARG A 103 4.58 2.32 37.00
CA ARG A 103 3.87 3.54 37.40
C ARG A 103 3.04 3.34 38.66
N TYR A 104 2.31 2.23 38.76
CA TYR A 104 1.47 1.93 39.91
C TYR A 104 2.27 1.65 41.19
N SER A 105 3.39 0.92 41.09
CA SER A 105 4.35 0.71 42.19
C SER A 105 4.97 2.02 42.72
N LYS A 106 4.97 3.09 41.93
CA LYS A 106 5.49 4.42 42.33
C LYS A 106 4.42 5.54 42.19
N ARG A 107 3.13 5.21 42.32
CA ARG A 107 2.05 6.16 41.97
C ARG A 107 1.97 7.42 42.85
N SER A 108 2.45 7.32 44.08
CA SER A 108 2.46 8.41 45.08
C SER A 108 3.42 9.54 44.73
N VAL A 109 4.46 9.28 43.92
CA VAL A 109 5.42 10.30 43.49
C VAL A 109 5.13 10.79 42.07
N LYS A 110 5.67 11.99 41.75
CA LYS A 110 5.68 12.56 40.40
C LYS A 110 6.34 11.57 39.42
N PRO A 111 5.78 11.34 38.20
CA PRO A 111 6.45 10.56 37.16
C PRO A 111 7.81 11.18 36.80
N GLY A 112 8.87 10.37 36.87
CA GLY A 112 10.20 10.77 36.43
C GLY A 112 10.30 10.85 34.90
N LEU A 113 11.18 11.70 34.39
CA LEU A 113 11.32 11.95 32.95
C LEU A 113 11.67 10.68 32.16
N LEU A 114 12.51 9.79 32.70
CA LEU A 114 12.84 8.49 32.08
C LEU A 114 11.60 7.62 31.89
N PHE A 115 10.77 7.48 32.92
CA PHE A 115 9.50 6.74 32.81
C PHE A 115 8.60 7.34 31.74
N ALA A 116 8.45 8.67 31.74
CA ALA A 116 7.55 9.35 30.82
C ALA A 116 8.04 9.28 29.36
N ALA A 117 9.35 9.40 29.12
CA ALA A 117 9.95 9.23 27.80
C ALA A 117 9.78 7.79 27.28
N LEU A 118 10.05 6.77 28.12
CA LEU A 118 9.82 5.37 27.75
C LEU A 118 8.34 5.08 27.48
N PHE A 119 7.43 5.70 28.21
CA PHE A 119 6.00 5.54 27.98
C PHE A 119 5.51 6.24 26.70
N LEU A 120 6.06 7.39 26.34
CA LEU A 120 5.83 7.99 25.01
C LEU A 120 6.36 7.10 23.88
N VAL A 121 7.54 6.48 24.03
CA VAL A 121 8.07 5.54 23.04
C VAL A 121 7.16 4.31 22.89
N ALA A 122 6.65 3.77 24.00
CA ALA A 122 5.69 2.68 23.98
C ALA A 122 4.34 3.08 23.31
N ALA A 123 3.87 4.32 23.51
CA ALA A 123 2.72 4.86 22.78
C ALA A 123 3.02 5.07 21.27
N GLY A 124 4.27 5.35 20.92
CA GLY A 124 4.76 5.31 19.53
C GLY A 124 4.62 3.92 18.90
N PHE A 125 5.08 2.87 19.59
CA PHE A 125 4.87 1.48 19.15
C PHE A 125 3.39 1.07 19.11
N LEU A 126 2.55 1.63 19.99
CA LEU A 126 1.10 1.46 19.92
C LEU A 126 0.50 2.10 18.66
N THR A 127 1.04 3.23 18.21
CA THR A 127 0.67 3.86 16.93
C THR A 127 1.10 3.01 15.72
N VAL A 128 2.31 2.44 15.74
CA VAL A 128 2.75 1.49 14.70
C VAL A 128 1.86 0.24 14.67
N THR A 129 1.49 -0.28 15.85
CA THR A 129 0.56 -1.42 15.98
C THR A 129 -0.82 -1.07 15.40
N ALA A 130 -1.34 0.11 15.70
CA ALA A 130 -2.62 0.60 15.19
C ALA A 130 -2.59 0.82 13.66
N TRP A 131 -1.47 1.29 13.10
CA TRP A 131 -1.28 1.38 11.64
C TRP A 131 -1.37 0.02 10.95
N TRP A 132 -0.70 -1.00 11.50
CA TRP A 132 -0.85 -2.37 11.01
C TRP A 132 -2.29 -2.89 11.12
N GLY A 133 -2.99 -2.57 12.22
CA GLY A 133 -4.41 -2.93 12.40
C GLY A 133 -5.31 -2.24 11.36
N GLY A 134 -5.07 -0.96 11.09
CA GLY A 134 -5.76 -0.23 10.02
C GLY A 134 -5.52 -0.83 8.64
N ARG A 135 -4.30 -1.30 8.35
CA ARG A 135 -4.01 -2.00 7.09
C ARG A 135 -4.82 -3.29 6.94
N LEU A 136 -5.04 -4.06 8.01
CA LEU A 136 -5.89 -5.26 7.94
C LEU A 136 -7.28 -4.92 7.38
N VAL A 137 -7.89 -3.84 7.87
CA VAL A 137 -9.20 -3.38 7.43
C VAL A 137 -9.16 -2.78 6.02
N TYR A 138 -8.32 -1.77 5.80
CA TYR A 138 -8.37 -0.94 4.59
C TYR A 138 -7.60 -1.49 3.38
N ALA A 139 -6.62 -2.38 3.58
CA ALA A 139 -5.81 -2.95 2.50
C ALA A 139 -6.07 -4.45 2.28
N TYR A 140 -6.63 -5.17 3.26
CA TYR A 140 -6.95 -6.60 3.17
C TYR A 140 -8.44 -6.91 3.36
N GLY A 141 -9.31 -5.91 3.58
CA GLY A 141 -10.75 -6.11 3.74
C GLY A 141 -11.18 -6.90 4.98
N LEU A 142 -10.29 -7.09 5.96
CA LEU A 142 -10.56 -7.93 7.12
C LEU A 142 -11.63 -7.31 8.03
N GLY A 143 -12.73 -8.04 8.22
CA GLY A 143 -13.82 -7.64 9.11
C GLY A 143 -14.78 -6.58 8.53
N VAL A 144 -14.73 -6.34 7.22
CA VAL A 144 -15.72 -5.52 6.49
C VAL A 144 -16.46 -6.35 5.45
N LYS A 145 -17.66 -5.90 5.06
CA LYS A 145 -18.37 -6.45 3.90
C LYS A 145 -17.73 -5.90 2.63
N SER A 146 -17.54 -6.75 1.63
CA SER A 146 -17.23 -6.31 0.27
C SER A 146 -18.30 -5.34 -0.22
N MET A 147 -17.89 -4.29 -0.93
CA MET A 147 -18.82 -3.46 -1.69
C MET A 147 -19.49 -4.33 -2.77
N PRO A 148 -20.75 -4.03 -3.16
CA PRO A 148 -21.32 -4.60 -4.37
C PRO A 148 -20.37 -4.37 -5.55
N GLN A 149 -20.23 -5.35 -6.44
CA GLN A 149 -19.58 -5.11 -7.72
C GLN A 149 -20.34 -4.00 -8.45
N ALA A 150 -19.61 -3.11 -9.12
CA ALA A 150 -20.22 -2.03 -9.88
C ALA A 150 -20.83 -2.61 -11.15
N GLU A 151 -22.13 -2.94 -11.09
CA GLU A 151 -22.95 -3.31 -12.25
C GLU A 151 -23.14 -2.10 -13.19
N GLY A 152 -22.06 -1.70 -13.86
CA GLY A 152 -22.10 -0.91 -15.08
C GLY A 152 -22.11 -1.82 -16.31
N PRO A 153 -22.45 -1.31 -17.50
CA PRO A 153 -22.36 -2.07 -18.75
C PRO A 153 -20.90 -2.27 -19.15
N GLY A 154 -20.23 -3.23 -18.51
CA GLY A 154 -18.83 -3.60 -18.72
C GLY A 154 -18.69 -5.11 -18.83
N HIS A 155 -18.73 -5.58 -20.09
CA HIS A 155 -18.36 -6.90 -20.60
C HIS A 155 -18.28 -8.08 -19.60
N ASP A 156 -19.32 -8.91 -19.62
CA ASP A 156 -19.26 -10.27 -19.06
C ASP A 156 -18.22 -11.11 -19.80
N HIS A 157 -17.09 -11.41 -19.15
CA HIS A 157 -16.14 -12.40 -19.65
C HIS A 157 -16.61 -13.81 -19.27
N GLU A 158 -17.49 -14.36 -20.12
CA GLU A 158 -17.94 -15.74 -20.04
C GLU A 158 -16.76 -16.70 -20.28
N HIS A 159 -16.22 -17.28 -19.20
CA HIS A 159 -15.21 -18.34 -19.29
C HIS A 159 -15.85 -19.65 -19.77
N GLY A 160 -15.92 -19.82 -21.10
CA GLY A 160 -16.36 -21.06 -21.74
C GLY A 160 -15.47 -22.27 -21.38
N PRO A 161 -16.03 -23.49 -21.26
CA PRO A 161 -15.28 -24.67 -20.87
C PRO A 161 -14.63 -25.39 -22.06
N GLY A 162 -13.29 -25.51 -22.03
CA GLY A 162 -12.46 -26.27 -22.99
C GLY A 162 -11.05 -25.64 -23.08
N GLU A 163 -9.94 -26.37 -23.23
CA GLU A 163 -9.76 -27.79 -23.56
C GLU A 163 -8.64 -28.43 -22.72
N GLU A 164 -8.63 -29.77 -22.64
CA GLU A 164 -7.58 -30.54 -21.98
C GLU A 164 -6.34 -30.69 -22.88
N HIS A 165 -5.19 -30.14 -22.48
CA HIS A 165 -3.92 -30.41 -23.17
C HIS A 165 -3.22 -31.67 -22.62
N GLY A 166 -3.42 -32.78 -23.32
CA GLY A 166 -2.56 -33.98 -23.22
C GLY A 166 -1.24 -33.83 -24.00
N PRO A 167 -0.17 -34.57 -23.65
CA PRO A 167 1.17 -34.36 -24.22
C PRO A 167 1.41 -35.12 -25.53
N GLY A 168 2.18 -34.51 -26.45
CA GLY A 168 2.68 -35.12 -27.69
C GLY A 168 4.09 -34.61 -28.00
N ALA A 169 4.95 -35.48 -28.56
CA ALA A 169 6.39 -35.29 -28.61
C ALA A 169 6.94 -34.86 -30.00
N GLU A 170 8.15 -34.29 -29.96
CA GLU A 170 9.27 -34.43 -30.91
C GLU A 170 9.02 -34.36 -32.44
N ASP A 171 9.64 -33.39 -33.14
CA ASP A 171 10.76 -33.67 -34.07
C ASP A 171 11.43 -32.39 -34.64
N ALA A 172 12.53 -32.53 -35.39
CA ALA A 172 13.60 -31.51 -35.47
C ALA A 172 13.99 -30.97 -36.88
N ALA A 173 14.78 -29.88 -36.83
CA ALA A 173 15.84 -29.46 -37.76
C ALA A 173 15.53 -28.79 -39.13
N GLY A 174 16.39 -27.83 -39.51
CA GLY A 174 16.50 -27.20 -40.83
C GLY A 174 17.33 -25.90 -40.78
N SER A 175 18.38 -25.76 -41.61
CA SER A 175 19.32 -24.61 -41.64
C SER A 175 19.50 -24.02 -43.05
N ASP A 176 20.39 -23.01 -43.14
CA ASP A 176 20.95 -22.38 -44.36
C ASP A 176 20.06 -21.32 -45.06
N GLY A 177 20.54 -20.24 -45.70
CA GLY A 177 21.91 -19.70 -45.89
C GLY A 177 21.97 -18.58 -46.97
N HIS A 178 23.11 -17.87 -47.07
CA HIS A 178 23.59 -17.02 -48.21
C HIS A 178 23.16 -15.53 -48.40
N ASP A 179 23.90 -14.62 -47.75
CA ASP A 179 24.95 -13.69 -48.25
C ASP A 179 25.06 -13.11 -49.71
N HIS A 180 25.74 -11.93 -49.77
CA HIS A 180 26.61 -11.32 -50.82
C HIS A 180 26.14 -10.26 -51.86
N GLY A 181 26.75 -9.06 -51.77
CA GLY A 181 27.27 -8.23 -52.89
C GLY A 181 26.48 -6.96 -53.31
N ALA A 182 27.06 -5.84 -53.77
CA ALA A 182 28.46 -5.36 -53.83
C ALA A 182 28.54 -3.83 -54.16
N ASP A 183 29.69 -3.19 -53.91
CA ASP A 183 30.09 -1.78 -54.19
C ASP A 183 30.28 -1.47 -55.73
N PRO A 184 30.79 -0.29 -56.26
CA PRO A 184 31.48 0.85 -55.60
C PRO A 184 31.37 2.29 -56.20
N ALA A 185 32.16 3.22 -55.60
CA ALA A 185 32.83 4.42 -56.19
C ALA A 185 32.00 5.71 -56.49
N ALA A 186 32.50 6.95 -56.39
CA ALA A 186 33.66 7.61 -55.72
C ALA A 186 33.43 9.17 -55.79
N ALA A 187 34.25 10.15 -55.35
CA ALA A 187 35.62 10.21 -54.80
C ALA A 187 35.86 11.52 -53.98
N SER A 188 36.95 11.57 -53.18
CA SER A 188 37.88 12.68 -52.83
C SER A 188 37.44 14.18 -52.77
N ALA A 189 37.98 15.09 -51.92
CA ALA A 189 39.20 15.04 -51.09
C ALA A 189 39.17 16.04 -49.89
N GLY A 190 39.80 15.65 -48.77
CA GLY A 190 40.77 16.44 -47.96
C GLY A 190 40.27 17.58 -47.04
N ASP A 191 40.99 17.99 -45.99
CA ASP A 191 42.09 17.36 -45.21
C ASP A 191 42.26 18.13 -43.88
N GLY A 192 42.79 17.52 -42.80
CA GLY A 192 43.18 18.22 -41.54
C GLY A 192 42.56 17.75 -40.21
N ALA A 193 43.39 17.16 -39.33
CA ALA A 193 43.12 16.83 -37.92
C ALA A 193 43.47 18.02 -36.97
N GLU A 194 43.28 18.08 -35.64
CA GLU A 194 42.97 17.15 -34.51
C GLU A 194 42.02 17.91 -33.51
N GLY A 195 41.47 17.40 -32.40
CA GLY A 195 41.42 16.08 -31.73
C GLY A 195 41.02 16.22 -30.23
N HIS A 196 40.30 15.23 -29.66
CA HIS A 196 39.83 15.13 -28.24
C HIS A 196 38.81 16.22 -27.75
N GLU A 197 37.75 15.95 -26.97
CA GLU A 197 37.17 14.69 -26.47
C GLU A 197 35.69 14.85 -26.01
N HIS A 198 35.03 13.72 -25.76
CA HIS A 198 33.70 13.52 -25.13
C HIS A 198 32.40 13.81 -25.92
N ALA A 199 31.59 12.76 -26.02
CA ALA A 199 30.48 12.60 -26.95
C ALA A 199 29.14 13.24 -26.49
N PRO A 200 28.41 13.91 -27.41
CA PRO A 200 26.97 14.11 -27.33
C PRO A 200 26.19 12.92 -27.95
N ALA A 201 24.86 12.95 -27.81
CA ALA A 201 23.96 11.85 -28.14
C ALA A 201 23.84 11.52 -29.65
N PRO A 202 23.47 10.27 -30.01
CA PRO A 202 22.93 9.96 -31.33
C PRO A 202 21.48 10.44 -31.43
N ALA A 203 21.18 11.21 -32.47
CA ALA A 203 19.83 11.58 -32.83
C ALA A 203 19.16 10.52 -33.73
N ALA A 204 17.82 10.55 -33.73
CA ALA A 204 16.94 10.17 -34.84
C ALA A 204 17.27 8.88 -35.63
N SER A 205 16.59 7.79 -35.26
CA SER A 205 16.12 6.82 -36.28
C SER A 205 14.82 7.35 -36.88
N SER A 206 14.85 7.75 -38.15
CA SER A 206 13.65 8.10 -38.90
C SER A 206 12.90 6.83 -39.32
N THR A 207 11.74 6.57 -38.73
CA THR A 207 10.74 5.64 -39.28
C THR A 207 9.64 6.43 -40.00
N ALA A 208 9.15 5.85 -41.10
CA ALA A 208 8.41 6.57 -42.13
C ALA A 208 7.13 7.27 -41.62
N VAL A 209 6.92 8.50 -42.09
CA VAL A 209 5.63 9.18 -42.00
C VAL A 209 4.63 8.40 -42.87
N VAL A 210 3.74 7.66 -42.22
CA VAL A 210 2.53 7.15 -42.87
C VAL A 210 1.57 8.33 -43.01
N THR A 211 1.42 8.84 -44.23
CA THR A 211 0.50 9.93 -44.56
C THR A 211 -0.95 9.44 -44.53
N GLY A 212 -1.46 9.23 -43.33
CA GLY A 212 -2.89 9.24 -43.01
C GLY A 212 -3.29 10.61 -42.44
N ASP A 213 -4.60 10.87 -42.39
CA ASP A 213 -5.20 12.17 -42.03
C ASP A 213 -5.15 12.44 -40.51
N TYR A 214 -3.93 12.47 -39.95
CA TYR A 214 -3.66 12.67 -38.53
C TYR A 214 -3.59 14.17 -38.18
N PRO A 215 -4.14 14.61 -37.03
CA PRO A 215 -4.02 16.00 -36.61
C PRO A 215 -2.55 16.40 -36.37
N GLU A 216 -2.06 17.40 -37.10
CA GLU A 216 -0.62 17.79 -37.10
C GLU A 216 -0.09 18.34 -35.75
N THR A 217 -0.91 18.42 -34.70
CA THR A 217 -0.49 18.89 -33.38
C THR A 217 -0.95 17.96 -32.25
N PRO A 218 -0.16 17.79 -31.18
CA PRO A 218 -0.55 16.97 -30.02
C PRO A 218 -1.88 17.39 -29.37
N VAL A 219 -2.21 18.68 -29.42
CA VAL A 219 -3.48 19.22 -28.90
C VAL A 219 -4.65 18.70 -29.71
N ALA A 220 -4.57 18.76 -31.04
CA ALA A 220 -5.65 18.30 -31.92
C ALA A 220 -5.84 16.76 -31.88
N VAL A 221 -4.78 15.98 -31.60
CA VAL A 221 -4.89 14.54 -31.29
C VAL A 221 -5.68 14.33 -29.98
N ALA A 222 -5.36 15.06 -28.92
CA ALA A 222 -6.06 14.96 -27.64
C ALA A 222 -7.54 15.37 -27.74
N ASP A 223 -7.84 16.44 -28.50
CA ASP A 223 -9.22 16.88 -28.75
C ASP A 223 -10.01 15.85 -29.57
N ALA A 224 -9.41 15.26 -30.62
CA ALA A 224 -10.02 14.20 -31.41
C ALA A 224 -10.30 12.92 -30.59
N PHE A 225 -9.34 12.52 -29.75
CA PHE A 225 -9.50 11.39 -28.83
C PHE A 225 -10.61 11.65 -27.80
N GLY A 226 -10.64 12.84 -27.21
CA GLY A 226 -11.69 13.27 -26.28
C GLY A 226 -13.08 13.40 -26.92
N ALA A 227 -13.15 13.67 -28.22
CA ALA A 227 -14.39 13.64 -28.99
C ALA A 227 -14.86 12.20 -29.25
N ALA A 228 -13.95 11.32 -29.69
CA ALA A 228 -14.23 9.91 -29.96
C ALA A 228 -14.76 9.16 -28.71
N LEU A 229 -14.17 9.42 -27.53
CA LEU A 229 -14.67 8.89 -26.26
C LEU A 229 -16.08 9.38 -25.92
N LYS A 230 -16.42 10.64 -26.22
CA LYS A 230 -17.77 11.20 -25.96
C LYS A 230 -18.82 10.69 -26.94
N SER A 231 -18.43 10.32 -28.15
CA SER A 231 -19.33 9.75 -29.17
C SER A 231 -19.39 8.22 -29.16
N GLY A 232 -18.51 7.54 -28.42
CA GLY A 232 -18.39 6.08 -28.43
C GLY A 232 -17.76 5.51 -29.72
N ASP A 233 -16.95 6.30 -30.42
CA ASP A 233 -16.30 5.86 -31.67
C ASP A 233 -15.02 5.07 -31.38
N ALA A 234 -15.20 3.79 -31.03
CA ALA A 234 -14.10 2.88 -30.68
C ALA A 234 -13.05 2.75 -31.80
N ALA A 235 -13.48 2.73 -33.07
CA ALA A 235 -12.58 2.63 -34.21
C ALA A 235 -11.74 3.91 -34.43
N MET A 236 -12.18 5.07 -33.94
CA MET A 236 -11.36 6.28 -33.89
C MET A 236 -10.44 6.31 -32.67
N VAL A 237 -10.90 5.82 -31.51
CA VAL A 237 -10.07 5.67 -30.31
C VAL A 237 -8.86 4.77 -30.60
N GLU A 238 -9.08 3.58 -31.18
CA GLU A 238 -8.04 2.61 -31.55
C GLU A 238 -7.02 3.19 -32.53
N ARG A 239 -7.46 3.95 -33.55
CA ARG A 239 -6.58 4.59 -34.53
C ARG A 239 -5.74 5.76 -33.98
N LEU A 240 -6.18 6.38 -32.88
CA LEU A 240 -5.46 7.49 -32.22
C LEU A 240 -4.52 7.01 -31.11
N VAL A 241 -4.59 5.74 -30.74
CA VAL A 241 -3.74 5.08 -29.75
C VAL A 241 -2.59 4.36 -30.47
N SER A 242 -1.37 4.47 -29.94
CA SER A 242 -0.25 3.68 -30.49
C SER A 242 -0.42 2.20 -30.08
N PRO A 243 -0.16 1.23 -30.97
CA PRO A 243 -0.28 -0.20 -30.66
C PRO A 243 0.66 -0.69 -29.54
N ASP A 244 1.65 0.11 -29.12
CA ASP A 244 2.48 -0.18 -27.94
C ASP A 244 2.01 0.56 -26.67
N VAL A 245 0.78 1.06 -26.62
CA VAL A 245 0.22 1.69 -25.41
C VAL A 245 -0.05 0.64 -24.33
N PHE A 246 0.45 0.95 -23.14
CA PHE A 246 0.34 0.12 -21.95
C PHE A 246 -0.67 0.79 -21.01
N ILE A 247 -1.87 0.19 -20.87
CA ILE A 247 -2.91 0.73 -20.00
C ILE A 247 -2.75 0.08 -18.63
N ALA A 248 -2.34 0.88 -17.64
CA ALA A 248 -2.21 0.46 -16.26
C ALA A 248 -3.52 0.75 -15.51
N GLU A 249 -4.39 -0.25 -15.42
CA GLU A 249 -5.58 -0.20 -14.57
C GLU A 249 -5.26 -0.68 -13.14
N SER A 250 -6.16 -0.45 -12.19
CA SER A 250 -5.90 -0.71 -10.76
C SER A 250 -5.99 -2.20 -10.38
N GLY A 251 -5.15 -3.02 -11.01
CA GLY A 251 -5.06 -4.47 -10.79
C GLY A 251 -4.08 -5.18 -11.73
N GLY A 252 -3.75 -4.59 -12.88
CA GLY A 252 -2.88 -5.17 -13.90
C GLY A 252 -2.47 -4.13 -14.94
N ALA A 253 -1.58 -4.50 -15.85
CA ALA A 253 -1.19 -3.64 -16.95
C ALA A 253 -1.02 -4.46 -18.22
N GLU A 254 -1.81 -4.13 -19.23
CA GLU A 254 -1.98 -4.92 -20.44
C GLU A 254 -1.58 -4.10 -21.67
N ARG A 255 -1.13 -4.79 -22.72
CA ARG A 255 -0.88 -4.18 -24.03
C ARG A 255 -2.20 -4.07 -24.77
N SER A 256 -2.40 -2.93 -25.43
CA SER A 256 -3.44 -2.77 -26.47
C SER A 256 -3.15 -3.69 -27.67
#